data_AF-E3I5E0-F1
#
_entry.id   AF-E3I5E0-F1
#
_cell.length_a   1.000
_cell.length_b   1.000
_cell.length_c   1.000
_cell.angle_alpha   90.00
_cell.angle_beta   90.00
_cell.angle_gamma   90.00
#
_symmetry.space_group_name_H-M   'P 1'
#
loop_
_entity.id
_entity.type
_entity.pdbx_description
1 polymer ?
#
loop_
_entity_poly.entity_id
_entity_poly.type
_entity_poly.pdbx_seq_one_letter_code
_entity_poly.pdbx_strand_id
1 'polypeptide(L)' 'MVTIHRAFGFRVVIYPGDHEPAHVHVTKGGGMAVINLVGPDGKPDLVRTEKLKTKEIRDVMRVVAEKPRSVFGAV' A
#
# COMPACT_ATOMS: atom_id res chain seq x y z
N MET A 1 -7.24 -10.12 11.28
CA MET A 1 -8.23 -9.27 10.60
C MET A 1 -7.64 -8.64 9.34
N VAL A 2 -8.02 -9.07 8.15
CA VAL A 2 -7.50 -8.44 6.91
C VAL A 2 -8.22 -7.09 6.69
N THR A 3 -7.47 -6.00 6.62
CA THR A 3 -8.02 -4.68 6.27
C THR A 3 -7.89 -4.47 4.76
N ILE A 4 -8.99 -4.11 4.09
CA ILE A 4 -9.02 -3.88 2.65
C ILE A 4 -9.53 -2.47 2.36
N HIS A 5 -8.70 -1.66 1.72
CA HIS A 5 -9.09 -0.36 1.18
C HIS A 5 -9.19 -0.44 -0.36
N ARG A 6 -10.20 0.21 -0.93
CA ARG A 6 -10.40 0.29 -2.39
C ARG A 6 -10.52 1.74 -2.82
N ALA A 7 -9.72 2.15 -3.80
CA ALA A 7 -9.74 3.49 -4.38
C ALA A 7 -9.21 3.45 -5.81
N PHE A 8 -9.79 4.20 -6.75
CA PHE A 8 -9.31 4.32 -8.13
C PHE A 8 -9.00 2.99 -8.86
N GLY A 9 -9.75 1.93 -8.52
CA GLY A 9 -9.54 0.57 -9.05
C GLY A 9 -8.39 -0.21 -8.40
N PHE A 10 -7.68 0.37 -7.42
CA PHE A 10 -6.72 -0.33 -6.58
C PHE A 10 -7.43 -1.09 -5.47
N ARG A 11 -6.91 -2.29 -5.17
CA ARG A 11 -7.19 -3.03 -3.95
C ARG A 11 -5.94 -3.02 -3.08
N VAL A 12 -6.00 -2.34 -1.95
CA VAL A 12 -4.93 -2.21 -0.96
C VAL A 12 -5.27 -3.11 0.22
N VAL A 13 -4.40 -4.06 0.53
CA VAL A 13 -4.63 -5.11 1.52
C VAL A 13 -3.51 -5.10 2.55
N ILE A 14 -3.88 -5.25 3.82
CA ILE A 14 -2.93 -5.46 4.93
C ILE A 14 -3.24 -6.78 5.60
N TYR A 15 -2.20 -7.59 5.76
CA TYR A 15 -2.24 -8.84 6.52
C TYR A 15 -1.67 -8.55 7.91
N PRO A 16 -2.46 -8.66 8.99
CA PRO A 16 -1.91 -8.51 10.34
C PRO A 16 -0.95 -9.64 10.65
N GLY A 17 0.20 -9.30 11.25
CA GLY A 17 1.29 -10.24 11.48
C GLY A 17 2.24 -10.37 10.30
N ASP A 18 2.02 -9.65 9.20
CA ASP A 18 3.02 -9.49 8.16
C ASP A 18 4.09 -8.51 8.68
N HIS A 19 5.28 -9.06 8.84
CA HIS A 19 6.55 -8.58 9.36
C HIS A 19 6.82 -7.06 9.38
N GLU A 20 7.75 -6.65 10.26
CA GLU A 20 8.29 -5.30 10.25
C GLU A 20 9.21 -5.07 9.03
N PRO A 21 9.11 -3.90 8.36
CA PRO A 21 8.16 -2.82 8.59
C PRO A 21 6.75 -3.15 8.05
N ALA A 22 5.72 -2.59 8.70
CA ALA A 22 4.33 -2.75 8.26
C ALA A 22 4.14 -2.25 6.82
N HIS A 23 3.57 -3.09 5.96
CA HIS A 23 3.42 -2.80 4.54
C HIS A 23 2.04 -3.19 4.00
N VAL A 24 1.67 -2.64 2.85
CA VAL A 24 0.45 -2.95 2.11
C VAL A 24 0.78 -3.71 0.83
N HIS A 25 -0.12 -4.62 0.46
CA HIS A 25 -0.15 -5.27 -0.85
C HIS A 25 -1.22 -4.61 -1.71
N VAL A 26 -0.82 -4.03 -2.83
CA VAL A 26 -1.68 -3.35 -3.79
C VAL A 26 -1.86 -4.23 -5.01
N THR A 27 -3.08 -4.36 -5.52
CA THR A 27 -3.34 -4.97 -6.83
C THR A 27 -4.27 -4.11 -7.69
N LYS A 28 -4.03 -4.07 -9.01
CA LYS A 28 -4.90 -3.45 -10.01
C LYS A 28 -4.63 -4.03 -11.40
N GLY A 29 -5.66 -4.53 -12.10
CA GLY A 29 -5.56 -4.92 -13.52
C GLY A 29 -4.46 -5.93 -13.84
N GLY A 30 -4.15 -6.85 -12.91
CA GLY A 30 -3.06 -7.82 -13.06
C GLY A 30 -1.65 -7.31 -12.67
N GLY A 31 -1.53 -6.04 -12.27
CA GLY A 31 -0.34 -5.47 -11.65
C GLY A 31 -0.43 -5.44 -10.12
N MET A 32 0.74 -5.35 -9.48
CA MET A 32 0.88 -5.32 -8.04
C MET A 32 1.95 -4.35 -7.55
N ALA A 33 1.82 -3.89 -6.32
CA ALA A 33 2.88 -3.21 -5.59
C ALA A 33 2.92 -3.62 -4.11
N VAL A 34 4.11 -3.60 -3.53
CA VAL A 34 4.33 -3.68 -2.09
C VAL A 34 4.88 -2.35 -1.63
N ILE A 35 4.20 -1.74 -0.66
CA ILE A 35 4.53 -0.41 -0.15
C ILE A 35 4.67 -0.49 1.37
N ASN A 36 5.84 -0.17 1.90
CA ASN A 36 6.02 0.04 3.33
C ASN A 36 5.24 1.27 3.75
N LEU A 37 4.47 1.17 4.83
CA LEU A 37 3.73 2.32 5.37
C LEU A 37 4.68 3.33 6.04
N VAL A 38 5.82 2.85 6.54
CA VAL A 38 6.87 3.63 7.17
C VAL A 38 8.21 3.21 6.58
N GLY A 39 8.76 4.04 5.70
CA GLY A 39 10.12 3.94 5.18
C GLY A 39 11.13 4.71 6.04
N PRO A 40 12.38 4.84 5.57
CA PRO A 40 13.47 5.46 6.33
C PRO A 40 13.18 6.90 6.80
N ASP A 41 12.45 7.67 6.00
CA ASP A 41 12.09 9.08 6.30
C ASP A 41 10.73 9.22 7.00
N GLY A 42 10.16 8.12 7.50
CA GLY A 42 8.83 8.10 8.12
C GLY A 42 7.66 8.22 7.14
N LYS A 43 7.92 8.16 5.83
CA LYS A 43 6.94 8.24 4.74
C LYS A 43 6.76 6.87 4.07
N PRO A 44 5.63 6.63 3.36
CA PRO A 44 5.48 5.39 2.61
C PRO A 44 6.57 5.21 1.56
N ASP A 45 7.08 3.99 1.43
CA ASP A 45 8.17 3.65 0.54
C ASP A 45 7.80 2.47 -0.38
N LEU A 46 8.08 2.62 -1.68
CA LEU A 46 7.74 1.60 -2.66
C LEU A 46 8.83 0.54 -2.71
N VAL A 47 8.53 -0.66 -2.22
CA VAL A 47 9.47 -1.77 -2.15
C VAL A 47 9.56 -2.50 -3.49
N ARG A 48 8.40 -2.83 -4.07
CA ARG A 48 8.30 -3.63 -5.30
C ARG A 48 7.10 -3.22 -6.11
N THR A 49 7.22 -3.28 -7.42
CA THR A 49 6.12 -3.06 -8.37
C THR A 49 6.27 -4.00 -9.55
N GLU A 50 5.14 -4.51 -10.04
CA GLU A 50 5.06 -5.29 -11.26
C GLU A 50 3.83 -4.92 -12.07
N LYS A 51 4.02 -4.70 -13.38
CA LYS A 51 2.96 -4.44 -14.36
C LYS A 51 2.03 -3.24 -14.07
N LEU A 52 2.38 -2.40 -13.10
CA LEU A 52 1.73 -1.11 -12.88
C LEU A 52 2.41 -0.02 -13.72
N LYS A 53 1.61 0.87 -14.30
CA LYS A 53 2.13 2.04 -15.01
C LYS A 53 2.66 3.07 -14.01
N THR A 54 3.62 3.89 -14.41
CA THR A 54 4.19 4.95 -13.56
C THR A 54 3.14 5.89 -12.96
N LYS A 55 2.10 6.23 -13.73
CA LYS A 55 0.97 7.03 -13.22
C LYS A 55 0.21 6.30 -12.11
N GLU A 56 -0.01 5.00 -12.26
CA GLU A 56 -0.73 4.18 -11.29
C GLU A 56 0.06 4.02 -9.99
N ILE A 57 1.37 3.86 -10.09
CA ILE A 57 2.28 3.86 -8.94
C ILE A 57 2.15 5.19 -8.19
N ARG A 58 2.22 6.32 -8.90
CA ARG A 58 2.07 7.65 -8.28
C ARG A 58 0.71 7.82 -7.61
N ASP A 59 -0.36 7.39 -8.29
CA ASP A 59 -1.72 7.50 -7.77
C ASP A 59 -1.90 6.65 -6.51
N VAL A 60 -1.38 5.42 -6.46
CA VAL A 60 -1.48 4.60 -5.25
C VAL A 60 -0.59 5.09 -4.11
N MET A 61 0.61 5.58 -4.39
CA MET A 61 1.47 6.19 -3.36
C MET A 61 0.78 7.39 -2.71
N ARG A 62 0.07 8.21 -3.48
CA ARG A 62 -0.76 9.30 -2.94
C ARG A 62 -1.88 8.77 -2.05
N VAL A 63 -2.61 7.75 -2.49
CA VAL A 63 -3.67 7.12 -1.68
C VAL A 63 -3.12 6.59 -0.36
N VAL A 64 -1.95 5.94 -0.36
CA VAL A 64 -1.35 5.40 0.85
C VAL A 64 -0.85 6.51 1.77
N ALA A 65 -0.25 7.57 1.22
CA ALA A 65 0.27 8.69 2.01
C ALA A 65 -0.82 9.58 2.64
N GLU A 66 -1.97 9.75 1.98
CA GLU A 66 -3.07 10.59 2.46
C GLU A 66 -3.94 9.91 3.52
N LYS A 67 -3.81 8.59 3.69
CA LYS A 67 -4.66 7.83 4.61
C LYS A 67 -3.95 7.60 5.93
N PRO A 68 -4.59 7.92 7.07
CA PRO A 68 -4.00 7.63 8.36
C PRO A 68 -3.84 6.12 8.56
N ARG A 69 -2.76 5.72 9.23
CA ARG A 69 -2.43 4.31 9.52
C ARG A 69 -3.60 3.55 10.18
N SER A 70 -4.45 4.23 10.95
CA SER A 70 -5.65 3.64 11.55
C SER A 70 -6.66 3.09 10.53
N VAL A 71 -6.71 3.64 9.31
CA VAL A 71 -7.56 3.14 8.21
C VAL A 71 -7.04 1.82 7.64
N PHE A 72 -5.77 1.55 7.88
CA PHE A 72 -5.01 0.43 7.35
C PHE A 72 -4.81 -0.68 8.40
N GLY A 73 -4.91 -0.34 9.67
CA GLY A 73 -4.97 -1.26 10.79
C GLY A 73 -4.41 -0.56 12.00
N ALA A 74 -5.26 -0.27 12.98
CA ALA A 74 -4.81 -0.13 14.34
C ALA A 74 -4.25 -1.51 14.76
N VAL A 75 -2.93 -1.58 14.95
CA VAL A 75 -2.31 -2.54 15.88
C VAL A 75 -2.21 -1.80 17.19
#